data_AF-A0A2N5RVZ8-F1
#
_entry.id   AF-A0A2N5RVZ8-F1
#
_cell.length_a   1.000
_cell.length_b   1.000
_cell.length_c   1.000
_cell.angle_alpha   90.00
_cell.angle_beta   90.00
_cell.angle_gamma   90.00
#
_symmetry.space_group_name_H-M   'P 1'
#
loop_
_entity.id
_entity.type
_entity.pdbx_description
1 polymer ?
#
loop_
_entity_poly.entity_id
_entity_poly.type
_entity_poly.pdbx_seq_one_letter_code
_entity_poly.pdbx_strand_id
1 'polypeptide(L)'
;MSSEENQWEESNSEDHISDSDPDSNPIPLPPTLSTRRSRGKPQLLAAVSQLQNSDAPASSEKTLFLHTMREETFIDDDCTLDPQGYPLLPNGNTVFVKLSNAEVTNFGLVGFPKRTGVEYQSNGAWKIVWITFLGAITCNQLNCQLVGSPPTGHKDIAQYLVKNCQCRGSAGRCPGTVQHMECRNTIFQVDTHLESGWAILRHKGIHNHPWPQAKKPDPLAKEALKKKIANDPKAGVFQLKQGKPNAPKDSFESVLTIHPLLGNADQLNYYRRTILDNMGLVPGKGGADAGDKFITEMFAWNKRGLLIISASFMPDQEHFAFQTQWMAGMIMTQDENNEVYGLGLVSDVTYWFFKNSYLLSTSMYWEETSGWIPILLTWIRGLSKSYYQVHFATLFQQFAGLPQNKRDILVHNVVDFSLAQTNGFISAYTKVFGITDQAAICRKIKGF
;
A
#
# COMPACT_ATOMS: atom_id res chain seq x y z
N MET A 1 -16.40 -5.70 -32.41
CA MET A 1 -16.31 -6.56 -31.22
C MET A 1 -14.84 -6.61 -30.82
N SER A 2 -14.38 -5.56 -30.13
CA SER A 2 -13.00 -5.40 -29.70
C SER A 2 -12.88 -5.84 -28.25
N SER A 3 -11.96 -6.77 -28.01
CA SER A 3 -11.50 -7.19 -26.70
C SER A 3 -10.55 -6.13 -26.15
N GLU A 4 -11.01 -5.35 -25.18
CA GLU A 4 -10.17 -4.44 -24.41
C GLU A 4 -9.19 -5.24 -23.55
N GLU A 5 -7.90 -4.99 -23.77
CA GLU A 5 -6.78 -5.54 -23.03
C GLU A 5 -6.75 -4.94 -21.61
N ASN A 6 -6.78 -5.81 -20.60
CA ASN A 6 -6.58 -5.42 -19.20
C ASN A 6 -5.09 -5.13 -18.94
N GLN A 7 -4.68 -3.87 -19.14
CA GLN A 7 -3.43 -3.33 -18.63
C GLN A 7 -3.50 -3.20 -17.10
N TRP A 8 -2.75 -4.05 -16.40
CA TRP A 8 -2.40 -3.86 -15.00
C TRP A 8 -1.18 -2.95 -14.93
N GLU A 9 -1.40 -1.63 -14.91
CA GLU A 9 -0.33 -0.68 -14.61
C GLU A 9 -0.03 -0.65 -13.11
N GLU A 10 1.26 -0.66 -12.81
CA GLU A 10 1.84 -0.49 -11.48
C GLU A 10 1.62 0.96 -11.03
N SER A 11 0.67 1.17 -10.11
CA SER A 11 0.52 2.46 -9.42
C SER A 11 1.64 2.63 -8.40
N ASN A 12 2.75 3.22 -8.85
CA ASN A 12 3.70 3.94 -7.99
C ASN A 12 3.04 5.27 -7.58
N SER A 13 3.10 5.58 -6.29
CA SER A 13 2.76 6.90 -5.76
C SER A 13 3.79 7.91 -6.25
N GLU A 14 3.42 8.74 -7.22
CA GLU A 14 4.14 9.95 -7.58
C GLU A 14 3.48 11.17 -6.90
N ASP A 15 4.34 12.00 -6.33
CA ASP A 15 4.03 13.24 -5.63
C ASP A 15 3.38 14.25 -6.59
N HIS A 16 2.19 14.74 -6.23
CA HIS A 16 1.55 15.85 -6.93
C HIS A 16 2.29 17.16 -6.62
N ILE A 17 3.04 17.66 -7.61
CA ILE A 17 3.42 19.06 -7.75
C ILE A 17 2.29 19.74 -8.55
N SER A 18 1.67 20.75 -7.96
CA SER A 18 0.63 21.56 -8.61
C SER A 18 1.26 22.63 -9.50
N ASP A 19 0.94 22.60 -10.79
CA ASP A 19 1.12 23.73 -11.71
C ASP A 19 -0.08 24.69 -11.60
N SER A 20 0.22 25.99 -11.53
CA SER A 20 -0.75 27.07 -11.72
C SER A 20 -0.07 28.22 -12.46
N ASP A 21 -0.69 28.66 -13.57
CA ASP A 21 -0.41 29.86 -14.38
C ASP A 21 -1.78 30.54 -14.69
N PRO A 22 -1.91 31.82 -15.13
CA PRO A 22 -0.87 32.79 -15.57
C PRO A 22 -1.06 34.27 -15.06
N ASP A 23 -0.13 35.13 -15.48
CA ASP A 23 -0.20 36.60 -15.67
C ASP A 23 -0.13 37.60 -14.48
N SER A 24 1.04 38.23 -14.30
CA SER A 24 1.19 39.70 -14.46
C SER A 24 2.67 40.17 -14.45
N ASN A 25 2.99 40.95 -15.50
CA ASN A 25 4.23 41.50 -16.05
C ASN A 25 5.06 42.53 -15.20
N PRO A 26 6.24 43.06 -15.65
CA PRO A 26 7.55 42.87 -14.98
C PRO A 26 8.32 44.17 -14.65
N ILE A 27 9.38 44.10 -13.81
CA ILE A 27 10.46 45.14 -13.72
C ILE A 27 11.84 44.45 -13.45
N PRO A 28 12.98 44.94 -14.00
CA PRO A 28 14.13 44.10 -14.40
C PRO A 28 15.47 44.34 -13.67
N LEU A 29 16.44 43.45 -13.99
CA LEU A 29 17.94 43.55 -13.99
C LEU A 29 18.68 42.59 -13.03
N PRO A 30 19.95 42.17 -13.27
CA PRO A 30 20.76 42.09 -14.50
C PRO A 30 21.40 40.67 -14.73
N PRO A 31 22.16 40.43 -15.85
CA PRO A 31 22.49 39.09 -16.31
C PRO A 31 23.87 38.60 -15.85
N THR A 32 23.95 37.36 -15.39
CA THR A 32 25.23 36.62 -15.32
C THR A 32 25.07 35.22 -15.92
N LEU A 33 25.53 35.13 -17.17
CA LEU A 33 25.85 33.86 -17.84
C LEU A 33 26.92 33.13 -17.04
N SER A 34 26.67 31.86 -16.67
CA SER A 34 27.74 30.91 -16.38
C SER A 34 27.33 29.51 -16.82
N THR A 35 27.80 29.17 -18.02
CA THR A 35 27.83 27.84 -18.63
C THR A 35 28.41 26.78 -17.69
N ARG A 36 27.67 25.69 -17.49
CA ARG A 36 28.10 24.49 -16.77
C ARG A 36 29.26 23.82 -17.53
N ARG A 37 30.50 24.08 -17.09
CA ARG A 37 31.70 23.37 -17.57
C ARG A 37 31.83 22.00 -16.90
N SER A 38 32.02 20.99 -17.74
CA SER A 38 32.53 19.67 -17.41
C SER A 38 33.89 19.74 -16.70
N ARG A 39 34.04 19.02 -15.59
CA ARG A 39 35.31 18.63 -14.95
C ARG A 39 35.04 17.29 -14.26
N GLY A 40 35.86 16.25 -14.32
CA GLY A 40 37.19 16.04 -14.87
C GLY A 40 37.70 14.72 -14.31
N LYS A 41 38.36 13.93 -15.15
CA LYS A 41 38.98 12.63 -14.83
C LYS A 41 40.16 12.85 -13.86
N PRO A 42 40.29 12.12 -12.74
CA PRO A 42 41.51 12.16 -11.94
C PRO A 42 42.65 11.35 -12.58
N GLN A 43 43.84 11.92 -12.49
CA GLN A 43 45.09 11.50 -13.12
C GLN A 43 45.87 10.53 -12.22
N LEU A 44 46.60 9.60 -12.87
CA LEU A 44 47.54 8.65 -12.28
C LEU A 44 48.70 9.36 -11.54
N LEU A 45 49.07 8.84 -10.37
CA LEU A 45 50.38 9.01 -9.75
C LEU A 45 50.88 7.64 -9.24
N ALA A 46 52.16 7.40 -9.46
CA ALA A 46 52.83 6.10 -9.41
C ALA A 46 53.29 5.66 -8.01
N ALA A 47 53.48 4.33 -7.89
CA ALA A 47 54.24 3.46 -6.97
C ALA A 47 54.90 4.09 -5.72
N VAL A 48 54.88 3.47 -4.53
CA VAL A 48 55.54 2.23 -4.08
C VAL A 48 54.91 1.89 -2.69
N SER A 49 54.47 0.67 -2.35
CA SER A 49 55.30 -0.46 -1.89
C SER A 49 54.43 -1.69 -1.62
N GLN A 50 55.01 -2.87 -1.83
CA GLN A 50 54.37 -4.18 -1.77
C GLN A 50 54.01 -4.63 -0.34
N LEU A 51 52.83 -5.21 -0.17
CA LEU A 51 52.63 -6.36 0.71
C LEU A 51 51.50 -7.23 0.14
N GLN A 52 51.86 -8.49 -0.09
CA GLN A 52 51.02 -9.54 -0.66
C GLN A 52 49.83 -9.82 0.26
N ASN A 53 48.63 -9.93 -0.31
CA ASN A 53 47.67 -10.97 0.04
C ASN A 53 46.72 -11.20 -1.14
N SER A 54 46.67 -12.47 -1.52
CA SER A 54 45.92 -13.08 -2.60
C SER A 54 44.42 -13.01 -2.37
N ASP A 55 43.71 -12.59 -3.43
CA ASP A 55 42.45 -13.10 -3.96
C ASP A 55 41.59 -11.95 -4.47
N ALA A 56 41.87 -11.57 -5.73
CA ALA A 56 41.01 -10.66 -6.48
C ALA A 56 39.67 -11.38 -6.77
N PRO A 57 38.51 -10.74 -6.57
CA PRO A 57 37.24 -11.31 -6.98
C PRO A 57 37.26 -11.43 -8.51
N ALA A 58 36.99 -12.64 -9.01
CA ALA A 58 36.83 -12.89 -10.44
C ALA A 58 35.85 -11.86 -11.03
N SER A 59 36.30 -11.12 -12.04
CA SER A 59 35.46 -10.20 -12.79
C SER A 59 34.23 -10.95 -13.29
N SER A 60 33.03 -10.45 -12.98
CA SER A 60 31.80 -10.97 -13.53
C SER A 60 31.78 -10.77 -15.04
N GLU A 61 32.25 -11.75 -15.82
CA GLU A 61 32.00 -11.80 -17.25
C GLU A 61 30.49 -11.78 -17.46
N LYS A 62 29.95 -10.66 -17.96
CA LYS A 62 28.58 -10.61 -18.45
C LYS A 62 28.50 -11.62 -19.59
N THR A 63 27.89 -12.78 -19.34
CA THR A 63 27.62 -13.75 -20.39
C THR A 63 26.61 -13.10 -21.34
N LEU A 64 27.07 -12.67 -22.51
CA LEU A 64 26.18 -12.19 -23.57
C LEU A 64 25.55 -13.40 -24.25
N PHE A 65 24.25 -13.57 -24.08
CA PHE A 65 23.48 -14.52 -24.88
C PHE A 65 23.07 -13.84 -26.18
N LEU A 66 23.51 -14.39 -27.32
CA LEU A 66 23.04 -13.94 -28.62
C LEU A 66 21.68 -14.60 -28.91
N HIS A 67 20.67 -13.79 -29.24
CA HIS A 67 19.32 -14.26 -29.52
C HIS A 67 19.28 -14.89 -30.92
N THR A 68 19.23 -16.22 -31.00
CA THR A 68 19.20 -16.93 -32.29
C THR A 68 17.80 -17.37 -32.72
N MET A 69 16.83 -17.35 -31.79
CA MET A 69 15.46 -17.87 -31.94
C MET A 69 15.42 -19.35 -32.35
N ARG A 70 16.50 -20.10 -32.07
CA ARG A 70 16.66 -21.54 -32.34
C ARG A 70 16.90 -22.33 -31.06
N GLU A 71 16.80 -21.67 -29.92
CA GLU A 71 16.95 -22.28 -28.62
C GLU A 71 15.80 -23.24 -28.34
N GLU A 72 16.10 -24.29 -27.58
CA GLU A 72 15.13 -25.29 -27.13
C GLU A 72 14.98 -25.23 -25.60
N THR A 73 13.83 -25.67 -25.11
CA THR A 73 13.58 -25.76 -23.67
C THR A 73 14.40 -26.90 -23.07
N PHE A 74 15.19 -26.59 -22.04
CA PHE A 74 15.97 -27.52 -21.25
C PHE A 74 15.77 -27.20 -19.77
N ILE A 75 15.22 -28.13 -18.99
CA ILE A 75 14.99 -27.94 -17.56
C ILE A 75 16.02 -28.77 -16.82
N ASP A 76 16.85 -28.11 -16.04
CA ASP A 76 17.87 -28.79 -15.23
C ASP A 76 17.24 -29.44 -14.00
N ASP A 77 18.00 -30.34 -13.36
CA ASP A 77 17.60 -30.98 -12.12
C ASP A 77 17.41 -29.93 -10.99
N ASP A 78 16.64 -30.29 -9.96
CA ASP A 78 16.30 -29.44 -8.81
C ASP A 78 15.47 -28.17 -9.11
N CYS A 79 14.87 -28.06 -10.30
CA CYS A 79 13.86 -27.03 -10.58
C CYS A 79 12.52 -27.35 -9.90
N THR A 80 11.83 -26.33 -9.41
CA THR A 80 10.41 -26.46 -9.06
C THR A 80 9.54 -25.90 -10.18
N LEU A 81 8.80 -26.80 -10.82
CA LEU A 81 7.89 -26.48 -11.91
C LEU A 81 6.47 -26.23 -11.39
N ASP A 82 5.74 -25.38 -12.10
CA ASP A 82 4.29 -25.25 -11.91
C ASP A 82 3.53 -26.35 -12.67
N PRO A 83 2.19 -26.45 -12.53
CA PRO A 83 1.38 -27.44 -13.23
C PRO A 83 1.40 -27.35 -14.77
N GLN A 84 1.86 -26.23 -15.35
CA GLN A 84 2.06 -26.07 -16.79
C GLN A 84 3.48 -26.49 -17.24
N GLY A 85 4.34 -26.91 -16.31
CA GLY A 85 5.73 -27.26 -16.58
C GLY A 85 6.67 -26.05 -16.66
N TYR A 86 6.21 -24.85 -16.27
CA TYR A 86 7.04 -23.65 -16.25
C TYR A 86 7.92 -23.61 -14.98
N PRO A 87 9.23 -23.32 -15.08
CA PRO A 87 10.11 -23.29 -13.92
C PRO A 87 9.91 -22.04 -13.07
N LEU A 88 9.13 -22.16 -11.98
CA LEU A 88 8.92 -21.09 -11.01
C LEU A 88 10.15 -20.83 -10.14
N LEU A 89 10.89 -21.89 -9.78
CA LEU A 89 12.16 -21.84 -9.08
C LEU A 89 13.21 -22.56 -9.95
N PRO A 90 13.71 -21.92 -11.02
CA PRO A 90 14.74 -22.53 -11.85
C PRO A 90 16.04 -22.66 -11.07
N ASN A 91 16.77 -23.72 -11.38
CA ASN A 91 18.09 -24.02 -10.85
C ASN A 91 18.99 -24.52 -11.99
N GLY A 92 20.28 -24.68 -11.73
CA GLY A 92 21.24 -25.17 -12.72
C GLY A 92 21.30 -24.30 -13.98
N ASN A 93 21.40 -24.93 -15.15
CA ASN A 93 21.44 -24.32 -16.47
C ASN A 93 20.08 -24.38 -17.18
N THR A 94 19.00 -23.99 -16.49
CA THR A 94 17.64 -24.08 -17.04
C THR A 94 17.36 -23.02 -18.11
N VAL A 95 16.81 -23.46 -19.24
CA VAL A 95 16.35 -22.65 -20.37
C VAL A 95 14.88 -22.99 -20.65
N PHE A 96 14.01 -22.00 -20.73
CA PHE A 96 12.60 -22.20 -21.06
C PHE A 96 12.18 -21.28 -22.20
N VAL A 97 11.73 -21.86 -23.31
CA VAL A 97 11.36 -21.13 -24.52
C VAL A 97 9.84 -21.02 -24.62
N LYS A 98 9.37 -19.79 -24.79
CA LYS A 98 7.98 -19.46 -25.13
C LYS A 98 7.90 -19.12 -26.60
N LEU A 99 7.21 -19.98 -27.36
CA LEU A 99 6.88 -19.74 -28.76
C LEU A 99 5.83 -18.63 -28.88
N SER A 100 5.81 -17.93 -30.01
CA SER A 100 4.89 -16.80 -30.29
C SER A 100 3.42 -17.08 -30.02
N ASN A 101 2.95 -18.29 -30.30
CA ASN A 101 1.55 -18.68 -30.15
C ASN A 101 1.27 -19.45 -28.84
N ALA A 102 2.27 -19.65 -27.99
CA ALA A 102 2.12 -20.39 -26.75
C ALA A 102 1.74 -19.44 -25.62
N GLU A 103 0.61 -19.72 -24.97
CA GLU A 103 0.26 -19.06 -23.72
C GLU A 103 0.88 -19.80 -22.54
N VAL A 104 1.71 -19.09 -21.78
CA VAL A 104 2.33 -19.58 -20.54
C VAL A 104 2.01 -18.55 -19.47
N THR A 105 1.09 -18.90 -18.56
CA THR A 105 0.46 -17.94 -17.65
C THR A 105 1.47 -17.28 -16.71
N ASN A 106 2.50 -18.01 -16.29
CA ASN A 106 3.52 -17.55 -15.35
C ASN A 106 4.81 -17.05 -16.03
N PHE A 107 4.84 -16.89 -17.37
CA PHE A 107 6.08 -16.58 -18.07
C PHE A 107 6.72 -15.26 -17.60
N GLY A 108 8.02 -15.33 -17.28
CA GLY A 108 8.79 -14.20 -16.75
C GLY A 108 8.59 -13.95 -15.25
N LEU A 109 7.71 -14.71 -14.59
CA LEU A 109 7.55 -14.69 -13.14
C LEU A 109 8.44 -15.73 -12.48
N VAL A 110 8.71 -15.54 -11.19
CA VAL A 110 9.50 -16.46 -10.36
C VAL A 110 8.89 -16.50 -8.97
N GLY A 111 9.04 -17.64 -8.30
CA GLY A 111 8.52 -17.90 -6.96
C GLY A 111 9.35 -17.30 -5.82
N PHE A 112 10.39 -16.53 -6.13
CA PHE A 112 11.35 -16.03 -5.15
C PHE A 112 11.49 -14.49 -5.14
N PRO A 113 11.92 -13.88 -4.02
CA PRO A 113 12.16 -12.45 -3.91
C PRO A 113 13.32 -12.02 -4.81
N LYS A 114 13.03 -11.06 -5.68
CA LYS A 114 13.94 -10.62 -6.74
C LYS A 114 14.03 -9.10 -6.83
N ARG A 115 15.08 -8.64 -7.48
CA ARG A 115 15.15 -7.33 -8.14
C ARG A 115 15.20 -7.53 -9.65
N THR A 116 14.66 -6.58 -10.39
CA THR A 116 14.60 -6.62 -11.84
C THR A 116 15.28 -5.40 -12.43
N GLY A 117 16.11 -5.61 -13.45
CA GLY A 117 16.59 -4.57 -14.34
C GLY A 117 16.02 -4.81 -15.73
N VAL A 118 15.68 -3.74 -16.45
CA VAL A 118 15.18 -3.83 -17.83
C VAL A 118 16.14 -3.13 -18.75
N GLU A 119 16.44 -3.76 -19.87
CA GLU A 119 17.28 -3.24 -20.95
C GLU A 119 16.59 -3.50 -22.29
N TYR A 120 16.83 -2.63 -23.26
CA TYR A 120 16.37 -2.81 -24.63
C TYR A 120 17.58 -2.91 -25.57
N GLN A 121 17.57 -3.90 -26.44
CA GLN A 121 18.64 -4.14 -27.42
C GLN A 121 18.11 -4.15 -28.85
N SER A 122 19.03 -4.10 -29.82
CA SER A 122 18.75 -4.14 -31.26
C SER A 122 17.69 -3.12 -31.68
N ASN A 123 17.95 -1.84 -31.38
CA ASN A 123 17.03 -0.72 -31.63
C ASN A 123 15.63 -0.89 -31.01
N GLY A 124 15.53 -1.62 -29.89
CA GLY A 124 14.27 -1.83 -29.18
C GLY A 124 13.51 -3.08 -29.60
N ALA A 125 14.01 -3.88 -30.54
CA ALA A 125 13.36 -5.13 -30.95
C ALA A 125 13.31 -6.18 -29.82
N TRP A 126 14.30 -6.14 -28.92
CA TRP A 126 14.42 -7.07 -27.80
C TRP A 126 14.27 -6.33 -26.47
N LYS A 127 13.39 -6.84 -25.61
CA LYS A 127 13.29 -6.48 -24.21
C LYS A 127 13.98 -7.54 -23.38
N ILE A 128 14.99 -7.13 -22.62
CA ILE A 128 15.77 -7.98 -21.73
C ILE A 128 15.44 -7.63 -20.29
N VAL A 129 15.05 -8.63 -19.51
CA VAL A 129 14.78 -8.49 -18.08
C VAL A 129 15.80 -9.31 -17.31
N TRP A 130 16.72 -8.61 -16.63
CA TRP A 130 17.66 -9.19 -15.70
C TRP A 130 16.97 -9.42 -14.36
N ILE A 131 17.02 -10.64 -13.85
CA ILE A 131 16.44 -11.00 -12.56
C ILE A 131 17.57 -11.33 -11.59
N THR A 132 17.67 -10.58 -10.51
CA THR A 132 18.64 -10.85 -9.43
C THR A 132 17.90 -11.44 -8.25
N PHE A 133 18.21 -12.69 -7.91
CA PHE A 133 17.67 -13.32 -6.73
C PHE A 133 18.35 -12.76 -5.46
N LEU A 134 17.55 -12.44 -4.45
CA LEU A 134 18.04 -11.76 -3.25
C LEU A 134 18.52 -12.69 -2.14
N GLY A 135 18.40 -14.01 -2.28
CA GLY A 135 18.67 -14.92 -1.17
C GLY A 135 17.46 -15.14 -0.26
N ALA A 136 17.73 -15.63 0.95
CA ALA A 136 16.72 -15.92 1.95
C ALA A 136 17.11 -15.36 3.32
N ILE A 137 16.12 -15.10 4.17
CA ILE A 137 16.33 -14.81 5.59
C ILE A 137 16.21 -16.12 6.36
N THR A 138 17.29 -16.57 6.99
CA THR A 138 17.35 -17.84 7.71
C THR A 138 17.64 -17.60 9.19
N CYS A 139 17.33 -18.58 10.03
CA CYS A 139 17.76 -18.58 11.43
C CYS A 139 19.17 -19.15 11.56
N ASN A 140 19.98 -18.64 12.49
CA ASN A 140 21.28 -19.20 12.82
C ASN A 140 21.23 -20.54 13.60
N GLN A 141 20.05 -20.96 14.05
CA GLN A 141 19.85 -22.23 14.76
C GLN A 141 19.63 -23.37 13.76
N LEU A 142 20.45 -24.41 13.84
CA LEU A 142 20.46 -25.54 12.89
C LEU A 142 19.08 -26.23 12.74
N ASN A 143 18.32 -26.31 13.83
CA ASN A 143 17.01 -26.99 13.86
C ASN A 143 15.83 -26.06 13.55
N CYS A 144 16.08 -24.78 13.22
CA CYS A 144 15.02 -23.83 12.93
C CYS A 144 14.74 -23.77 11.43
N GLN A 145 13.53 -24.16 11.04
CA GLN A 145 13.07 -24.18 9.64
C GLN A 145 12.57 -22.81 9.14
N LEU A 146 12.88 -21.72 9.85
CA LEU A 146 12.44 -20.40 9.42
C LEU A 146 13.19 -20.00 8.13
N VAL A 147 12.45 -19.84 7.03
CA VAL A 147 12.97 -19.32 5.76
C VAL A 147 12.06 -18.19 5.28
N GLY A 148 12.49 -16.96 5.50
CA GLY A 148 11.76 -15.74 5.19
C GLY A 148 12.22 -15.09 3.88
N SER A 149 11.30 -14.38 3.23
CA SER A 149 11.61 -13.57 2.05
C SER A 149 12.25 -12.23 2.47
N PRO A 150 13.48 -11.89 2.03
CA PRO A 150 14.08 -10.57 2.25
C PRO A 150 13.23 -9.42 1.69
N PRO A 151 13.36 -8.20 2.23
CA PRO A 151 12.79 -7.01 1.60
C PRO A 151 13.49 -6.71 0.27
N THR A 152 12.74 -6.17 -0.69
CA THR A 152 13.23 -5.95 -2.07
C THR A 152 13.93 -4.60 -2.28
N GLY A 153 13.72 -3.60 -1.40
CA GLY A 153 14.35 -2.28 -1.52
C GLY A 153 15.86 -2.28 -1.24
N HIS A 154 16.58 -1.32 -1.83
CA HIS A 154 18.04 -1.33 -1.96
C HIS A 154 18.81 -1.17 -0.63
N LYS A 155 18.22 -0.51 0.37
CA LYS A 155 18.83 -0.29 1.71
C LYS A 155 18.12 -1.06 2.84
N ASP A 156 17.15 -1.90 2.48
CA ASP A 156 16.18 -2.38 3.45
C ASP A 156 16.66 -3.61 4.22
N ILE A 157 17.52 -4.46 3.64
CA ILE A 157 17.83 -5.76 4.26
C ILE A 157 18.61 -5.59 5.57
N ALA A 158 19.66 -4.78 5.60
CA ALA A 158 20.43 -4.53 6.81
C ALA A 158 19.58 -3.86 7.91
N GLN A 159 18.79 -2.84 7.54
CA GLN A 159 17.86 -2.17 8.47
C GLN A 159 16.77 -3.12 8.97
N TYR A 160 16.26 -3.98 8.10
CA TYR A 160 15.27 -5.00 8.43
C TYR A 160 15.83 -5.99 9.44
N LEU A 161 17.07 -6.47 9.26
CA LEU A 161 17.74 -7.37 10.19
C LEU A 161 17.97 -6.72 11.55
N VAL A 162 18.32 -5.43 11.60
CA VAL A 162 18.45 -4.70 12.88
C VAL A 162 17.11 -4.63 13.60
N LYS A 163 16.03 -4.28 12.89
CA LYS A 163 14.68 -4.15 13.47
C LYS A 163 14.03 -5.50 13.81
N ASN A 164 14.35 -6.56 13.08
CA ASN A 164 13.72 -7.88 13.18
C ASN A 164 14.75 -8.98 13.46
N CYS A 165 15.74 -8.72 14.30
CA CYS A 165 16.84 -9.66 14.56
C CYS A 165 16.39 -10.96 15.22
N GLN A 166 15.28 -10.94 15.98
CA GLN A 166 14.77 -12.11 16.69
C GLN A 166 14.03 -13.07 15.76
N CYS A 167 14.38 -14.36 15.85
CA CYS A 167 13.72 -15.40 15.09
C CYS A 167 12.27 -15.59 15.53
N ARG A 168 11.35 -15.54 14.55
CA ARG A 168 9.91 -15.83 14.79
C ARG A 168 9.58 -17.32 14.70
N GLY A 169 10.58 -18.17 14.46
CA GLY A 169 10.44 -19.63 14.46
C GLY A 169 9.88 -20.14 15.80
N SER A 170 9.20 -21.29 15.75
CA SER A 170 8.56 -21.89 16.93
C SER A 170 7.60 -20.93 17.65
N ALA A 171 6.82 -20.16 16.89
CA ALA A 171 5.91 -19.12 17.39
C ALA A 171 6.63 -18.09 18.29
N GLY A 172 7.82 -17.66 17.90
CA GLY A 172 8.62 -16.67 18.64
C GLY A 172 9.41 -17.23 19.83
N ARG A 173 9.38 -18.55 20.06
CA ARG A 173 10.16 -19.19 21.14
C ARG A 173 11.58 -19.59 20.71
N CYS A 174 11.93 -19.42 19.44
CA CYS A 174 13.27 -19.72 18.97
C CYS A 174 14.26 -18.69 19.54
N PRO A 175 15.33 -19.12 20.25
CA PRO A 175 16.35 -18.21 20.77
C PRO A 175 17.29 -17.68 19.67
N GLY A 176 17.09 -18.11 18.43
CA GLY A 176 17.94 -17.79 17.31
C GLY A 176 17.81 -16.37 16.81
N THR A 177 18.84 -15.94 16.09
CA THR A 177 18.90 -14.66 15.38
C THR A 177 18.72 -14.92 13.90
N VAL A 178 17.93 -14.06 13.23
CA VAL A 178 17.80 -14.12 11.79
C VAL A 178 19.01 -13.51 11.10
N GLN A 179 19.40 -14.10 9.98
CA GLN A 179 20.53 -13.67 9.15
C GLN A 179 20.11 -13.70 7.69
N HIS A 180 20.80 -12.92 6.87
CA HIS A 180 20.60 -12.92 5.43
C HIS A 180 21.59 -13.87 4.76
N MET A 181 21.07 -14.89 4.09
CA MET A 181 21.81 -15.80 3.25
C MET A 181 21.72 -15.30 1.81
N GLU A 182 22.74 -14.56 1.37
CA GLU A 182 22.82 -14.00 0.02
C GLU A 182 23.03 -15.07 -1.05
N CYS A 183 22.46 -14.84 -2.24
CA CYS A 183 22.74 -15.63 -3.43
C CYS A 183 23.51 -14.77 -4.43
N ARG A 184 24.77 -15.15 -4.72
CA ARG A 184 25.68 -14.33 -5.56
C ARG A 184 26.12 -15.01 -6.85
N ASN A 185 25.84 -16.30 -7.01
CA ASN A 185 26.40 -17.14 -8.08
C ASN A 185 25.34 -17.63 -9.06
N THR A 186 24.25 -16.86 -9.24
CA THR A 186 23.19 -17.17 -10.19
C THR A 186 22.97 -16.01 -11.13
N ILE A 187 22.70 -16.34 -12.39
CA ILE A 187 22.34 -15.41 -13.44
C ILE A 187 20.97 -15.84 -13.93
N PHE A 188 20.04 -14.88 -13.98
CA PHE A 188 18.71 -15.10 -14.50
C PHE A 188 18.36 -13.96 -15.45
N GLN A 189 17.90 -14.32 -16.65
CA GLN A 189 17.52 -13.39 -17.68
C GLN A 189 16.26 -13.86 -18.42
N VAL A 190 15.40 -12.92 -18.81
CA VAL A 190 14.27 -13.17 -19.72
C VAL A 190 14.39 -12.24 -20.90
N ASP A 191 14.47 -12.79 -22.10
CA ASP A 191 14.53 -12.03 -23.33
C ASP A 191 13.23 -12.21 -24.10
N THR A 192 12.63 -11.10 -24.52
CA THR A 192 11.38 -11.08 -25.27
C THR A 192 11.58 -10.32 -26.57
N HIS A 193 11.31 -10.99 -27.69
CA HIS A 193 11.21 -10.36 -28.98
C HIS A 193 9.84 -9.70 -29.12
N LEU A 194 9.81 -8.38 -29.20
CA LEU A 194 8.56 -7.63 -29.10
C LEU A 194 7.64 -7.83 -30.31
N GLU A 195 8.21 -7.99 -31.51
CA GLU A 195 7.43 -8.12 -32.74
C GLU A 195 6.75 -9.49 -32.85
N SER A 196 7.46 -10.57 -32.52
CA SER A 196 6.91 -11.93 -32.66
C SER A 196 6.31 -12.48 -31.39
N GLY A 197 6.52 -11.85 -30.23
CA GLY A 197 6.13 -12.40 -28.93
C GLY A 197 6.90 -13.65 -28.50
N TRP A 198 7.91 -14.07 -29.28
CA TRP A 198 8.82 -15.14 -28.90
C TRP A 198 9.66 -14.69 -27.71
N ALA A 199 9.82 -15.55 -26.72
CA ALA A 199 10.58 -15.21 -25.53
C ALA A 199 11.33 -16.41 -24.97
N ILE A 200 12.39 -16.13 -24.22
CA ILE A 200 13.22 -17.14 -23.60
C ILE A 200 13.62 -16.72 -22.20
N LEU A 201 13.49 -17.65 -21.27
CA LEU A 201 14.02 -17.57 -19.92
C LEU A 201 15.33 -18.36 -19.88
N ARG A 202 16.39 -17.76 -19.32
CA ARG A 202 17.67 -18.42 -19.09
C ARG A 202 18.08 -18.25 -17.63
N HIS A 203 18.41 -19.35 -17.00
CA HIS A 203 19.02 -19.42 -15.68
C HIS A 203 20.36 -20.14 -15.79
N LYS A 204 21.35 -19.67 -15.01
CA LYS A 204 22.65 -20.30 -14.85
C LYS A 204 23.11 -20.16 -13.41
N GLY A 205 23.57 -21.26 -12.82
CA GLY A 205 24.12 -21.29 -11.46
C GLY A 205 23.33 -22.22 -10.55
N ILE A 206 23.72 -22.33 -9.28
CA ILE A 206 23.08 -23.25 -8.32
C ILE A 206 22.65 -22.49 -7.07
N HIS A 207 21.39 -22.65 -6.69
CA HIS A 207 20.80 -22.13 -5.46
C HIS A 207 21.09 -23.06 -4.28
N ASN A 208 22.21 -22.86 -3.59
CA ASN A 208 22.63 -23.64 -2.41
C ASN A 208 22.06 -23.10 -1.10
N HIS A 209 20.77 -22.77 -1.08
CA HIS A 209 20.07 -22.26 0.09
C HIS A 209 18.60 -22.67 0.02
N PRO A 210 17.88 -22.74 1.16
CA PRO A 210 16.45 -22.99 1.12
C PRO A 210 15.70 -21.88 0.38
N TRP A 211 14.62 -22.25 -0.30
CA TRP A 211 13.74 -21.30 -0.96
C TRP A 211 12.87 -20.57 0.06
N PRO A 212 12.84 -19.23 0.05
CA PRO A 212 11.92 -18.50 0.90
C PRO A 212 10.49 -18.69 0.41
N GLN A 213 9.54 -18.69 1.34
CA GLN A 213 8.14 -18.84 0.99
C GLN A 213 7.65 -17.63 0.18
N ALA A 214 6.97 -17.91 -0.94
CA ALA A 214 6.39 -16.87 -1.78
C ALA A 214 5.35 -16.04 -1.01
N LYS A 215 5.50 -14.72 -1.04
CA LYS A 215 4.60 -13.77 -0.35
C LYS A 215 3.26 -13.59 -1.05
N LYS A 216 3.12 -14.00 -2.31
CA LYS A 216 1.92 -13.81 -3.12
C LYS A 216 1.71 -15.05 -4.00
N PRO A 217 0.47 -15.52 -4.19
CA PRO A 217 0.16 -16.54 -5.16
C PRO A 217 0.47 -16.01 -6.57
N ASP A 218 1.04 -16.87 -7.41
CA ASP A 218 1.27 -16.62 -8.83
C ASP A 218 -0.07 -16.60 -9.60
N PRO A 219 -0.09 -16.06 -10.84
CA PRO A 219 -1.27 -16.06 -11.70
C PRO A 219 -1.98 -17.42 -11.83
N LEU A 220 -1.25 -18.52 -12.03
CA LEU A 220 -1.83 -19.85 -12.17
C LEU A 220 -2.50 -20.30 -10.86
N ALA A 221 -1.85 -20.08 -9.71
CA ALA A 221 -2.47 -20.31 -8.40
C ALA A 221 -3.72 -19.44 -8.16
N LYS A 222 -3.73 -18.18 -8.62
CA LYS A 222 -4.91 -17.30 -8.55
C LYS A 222 -6.04 -17.83 -9.42
N GLU A 223 -5.76 -18.36 -10.61
CA GLU A 223 -6.77 -18.97 -11.47
C GLU A 223 -7.33 -20.26 -10.87
N ALA A 224 -6.49 -21.10 -10.27
CA ALA A 224 -6.94 -22.29 -9.55
C ALA A 224 -7.87 -21.92 -8.37
N LEU A 225 -7.51 -20.88 -7.61
CA LEU A 225 -8.37 -20.35 -6.55
C LEU A 225 -9.68 -19.79 -7.11
N LYS A 226 -9.62 -19.09 -8.25
CA LYS A 226 -10.79 -18.55 -8.96
C LYS A 226 -11.75 -19.67 -9.34
N LYS A 227 -11.26 -20.76 -9.95
CA LYS A 227 -12.06 -21.95 -10.32
C LYS A 227 -12.73 -22.56 -9.09
N LYS A 228 -11.98 -22.68 -7.98
CA LYS A 228 -12.50 -23.25 -6.73
C LYS A 228 -13.62 -22.40 -6.10
N ILE A 229 -13.47 -21.08 -6.11
CA ILE A 229 -14.51 -20.16 -5.63
C ILE A 229 -15.71 -20.14 -6.57
N ALA A 230 -15.50 -20.23 -7.89
CA ALA A 230 -16.60 -20.30 -8.85
C ALA A 230 -17.48 -21.56 -8.63
N ASN A 231 -16.88 -22.68 -8.24
CA ASN A 231 -17.60 -23.93 -7.95
C ASN A 231 -18.47 -23.83 -6.68
N ASP A 232 -18.05 -23.07 -5.67
CA ASP A 232 -18.85 -22.82 -4.47
C ASP A 232 -18.70 -21.36 -3.98
N PRO A 233 -19.42 -20.40 -4.60
CA PRO A 233 -19.26 -18.98 -4.28
C PRO A 233 -19.67 -18.64 -2.85
N LYS A 234 -20.54 -19.46 -2.24
CA LYS A 234 -21.04 -19.28 -0.87
C LYS A 234 -20.09 -19.82 0.19
N ALA A 235 -19.10 -20.64 -0.19
CA ALA A 235 -18.14 -21.20 0.75
C ALA A 235 -17.38 -20.10 1.49
N GLY A 236 -17.43 -20.16 2.83
CA GLY A 236 -16.65 -19.30 3.70
C GLY A 236 -15.16 -19.68 3.72
N VAL A 237 -14.33 -18.77 4.23
CA VAL A 237 -12.86 -18.96 4.37
C VAL A 237 -12.51 -20.27 5.08
N PHE A 238 -13.21 -20.58 6.18
CA PHE A 238 -12.99 -21.82 6.93
C PHE A 238 -13.35 -23.08 6.12
N GLN A 239 -14.44 -23.04 5.37
CA GLN A 239 -14.88 -24.16 4.52
C GLN A 239 -13.90 -24.39 3.37
N LEU A 240 -13.40 -23.32 2.75
CA LEU A 240 -12.38 -23.40 1.71
C LEU A 240 -11.06 -23.98 2.23
N LYS A 241 -10.69 -23.69 3.49
CA LYS A 241 -9.50 -24.24 4.14
C LYS A 241 -9.65 -25.72 4.49
N GLN A 242 -10.78 -26.14 5.04
CA GLN A 242 -11.00 -27.56 5.37
C GLN A 242 -11.24 -28.41 4.13
N GLY A 243 -11.80 -27.84 3.06
CA GLY A 243 -12.29 -28.59 1.91
C GLY A 243 -13.62 -29.30 2.22
N LYS A 244 -14.36 -29.67 1.18
CA LYS A 244 -15.51 -30.59 1.29
C LYS A 244 -15.10 -31.93 0.70
N PRO A 245 -15.35 -33.06 1.37
CA PRO A 245 -15.18 -34.37 0.74
C PRO A 245 -16.25 -34.54 -0.34
N ASN A 246 -15.84 -34.91 -1.55
CA ASN A 246 -16.77 -35.30 -2.62
C ASN A 246 -17.35 -36.71 -2.37
N ALA A 247 -16.60 -37.56 -1.67
CA ALA A 247 -17.02 -38.87 -1.16
C ALA A 247 -16.23 -39.23 0.13
N PRO A 248 -16.69 -40.21 0.94
CA PRO A 248 -16.04 -40.56 2.23
C PRO A 248 -14.57 -41.00 2.14
N LYS A 249 -14.06 -41.31 0.94
CA LYS A 249 -12.70 -41.78 0.68
C LYS A 249 -11.83 -40.79 -0.11
N ASP A 250 -12.38 -39.65 -0.52
CA ASP A 250 -11.60 -38.68 -1.30
C ASP A 250 -10.74 -37.80 -0.39
N SER A 251 -9.56 -37.42 -0.88
CA SER A 251 -8.71 -36.45 -0.20
C SER A 251 -9.43 -35.11 -0.08
N PHE A 252 -9.32 -34.44 1.08
CA PHE A 252 -9.80 -33.07 1.24
C PHE A 252 -9.07 -32.16 0.27
N GLU A 253 -9.78 -31.70 -0.77
CA GLU A 253 -9.23 -30.69 -1.66
C GLU A 253 -9.27 -29.35 -0.92
N SER A 254 -8.20 -29.01 -0.20
CA SER A 254 -8.03 -27.74 0.52
C SER A 254 -7.52 -26.64 -0.42
N VAL A 255 -7.68 -25.37 -0.08
CA VAL A 255 -6.94 -24.29 -0.77
C VAL A 255 -5.44 -24.28 -0.43
N LEU A 256 -5.02 -25.02 0.60
CA LEU A 256 -3.62 -25.16 0.98
C LEU A 256 -2.78 -25.86 -0.09
N THR A 257 -3.40 -26.71 -0.92
CA THR A 257 -2.73 -27.37 -2.05
C THR A 257 -2.48 -26.42 -3.22
N ILE A 258 -3.19 -25.29 -3.28
CA ILE A 258 -3.04 -24.27 -4.32
C ILE A 258 -1.84 -23.38 -4.00
N HIS A 259 -1.79 -22.83 -2.79
CA HIS A 259 -0.67 -22.01 -2.34
C HIS A 259 -0.60 -21.94 -0.81
N PRO A 260 0.58 -22.10 -0.18
CA PRO A 260 0.72 -22.13 1.28
C PRO A 260 0.13 -20.90 2.02
N LEU A 261 0.27 -19.71 1.41
CA LEU A 261 -0.27 -18.45 1.96
C LEU A 261 -1.80 -18.46 2.18
N LEU A 262 -2.54 -19.29 1.44
CA LEU A 262 -4.00 -19.39 1.59
C LEU A 262 -4.40 -20.09 2.90
N GLY A 263 -3.43 -20.58 3.68
CA GLY A 263 -3.64 -20.97 5.07
C GLY A 263 -3.93 -19.80 6.00
N ASN A 264 -3.53 -18.58 5.65
CA ASN A 264 -3.89 -17.38 6.39
C ASN A 264 -5.33 -16.97 6.04
N ALA A 265 -6.20 -16.91 7.05
CA ALA A 265 -7.63 -16.63 6.87
C ALA A 265 -7.90 -15.24 6.29
N ASP A 266 -7.16 -14.22 6.73
CA ASP A 266 -7.34 -12.84 6.27
C ASP A 266 -6.89 -12.69 4.82
N GLN A 267 -5.76 -13.29 4.47
CA GLN A 267 -5.27 -13.31 3.09
C GLN A 267 -6.24 -14.03 2.16
N LEU A 268 -6.73 -15.22 2.56
CA LEU A 268 -7.73 -15.95 1.79
C LEU A 268 -9.02 -15.15 1.64
N ASN A 269 -9.47 -14.47 2.69
CA ASN A 269 -10.67 -13.61 2.63
C ASN A 269 -10.48 -12.44 1.67
N TYR A 270 -9.31 -11.81 1.68
CA TYR A 270 -8.95 -10.76 0.73
C TYR A 270 -9.07 -11.24 -0.72
N TYR A 271 -8.37 -12.32 -1.09
CA TYR A 271 -8.43 -12.85 -2.44
C TYR A 271 -9.84 -13.33 -2.82
N ARG A 272 -10.58 -13.95 -1.88
CA ARG A 272 -11.96 -14.36 -2.10
C ARG A 272 -12.86 -13.17 -2.43
N ARG A 273 -12.77 -12.09 -1.66
CA ARG A 273 -13.55 -10.86 -1.90
C ARG A 273 -13.25 -10.28 -3.28
N THR A 274 -11.97 -10.14 -3.62
CA THR A 274 -11.54 -9.61 -4.93
C THR A 274 -12.04 -10.50 -6.07
N ILE A 275 -11.97 -11.83 -5.93
CA ILE A 275 -12.44 -12.77 -6.96
C ILE A 275 -13.97 -12.68 -7.13
N LEU A 276 -14.74 -12.64 -6.03
CA LEU A 276 -16.19 -12.52 -6.10
C LEU A 276 -16.64 -11.19 -6.69
N ASP A 277 -15.94 -10.10 -6.37
CA ASP A 277 -16.20 -8.76 -6.94
C ASP A 277 -15.97 -8.78 -8.45
N ASN A 278 -14.84 -9.34 -8.89
CA ASN A 278 -14.49 -9.50 -10.32
C ASN A 278 -15.46 -10.43 -11.07
N MET A 279 -16.14 -11.35 -10.38
CA MET A 279 -17.18 -12.21 -10.98
C MET A 279 -18.58 -11.56 -10.97
N GLY A 280 -18.75 -10.40 -10.35
CA GLY A 280 -20.07 -9.79 -10.16
C GLY A 280 -21.00 -10.57 -9.23
N LEU A 281 -20.45 -11.51 -8.43
CA LEU A 281 -21.21 -12.39 -7.54
C LEU A 281 -21.35 -11.83 -6.11
N VAL A 282 -20.85 -10.61 -5.86
CA VAL A 282 -21.08 -9.91 -4.59
C VAL A 282 -22.48 -9.29 -4.63
N PRO A 283 -23.40 -9.71 -3.74
CA PRO A 283 -24.62 -8.95 -3.52
C PRO A 283 -24.21 -7.62 -2.89
N GLY A 284 -24.26 -6.53 -3.67
CA GLY A 284 -24.05 -5.19 -3.12
C GLY A 284 -23.37 -4.15 -4.01
N LYS A 285 -22.98 -4.46 -5.26
CA LYS A 285 -22.45 -3.44 -6.17
C LYS A 285 -23.25 -3.22 -7.47
N GLY A 286 -24.35 -3.94 -7.69
CA GLY A 286 -25.16 -3.73 -8.91
C GLY A 286 -26.49 -4.49 -8.93
N GLY A 287 -27.30 -4.39 -7.87
CA GLY A 287 -28.64 -4.98 -7.87
C GLY A 287 -29.60 -4.13 -7.05
N ALA A 288 -30.80 -3.93 -7.61
CA ALA A 288 -32.09 -3.37 -7.14
C ALA A 288 -32.24 -2.66 -5.78
N ASP A 289 -31.41 -2.96 -4.77
CA ASP A 289 -31.37 -2.35 -3.42
C ASP A 289 -30.43 -1.14 -3.31
N ALA A 290 -29.71 -0.79 -4.38
CA ALA A 290 -28.69 0.26 -4.36
C ALA A 290 -29.23 1.68 -4.09
N GLY A 291 -30.52 1.93 -4.35
CA GLY A 291 -31.13 3.26 -4.17
C GLY A 291 -31.15 3.72 -2.72
N ASP A 292 -31.55 2.84 -1.80
CA ASP A 292 -31.83 3.21 -0.41
C ASP A 292 -30.83 2.64 0.59
N LYS A 293 -29.82 1.87 0.13
CA LYS A 293 -28.85 1.21 1.02
C LYS A 293 -28.13 2.21 1.93
N PHE A 294 -27.67 3.34 1.39
CA PHE A 294 -27.02 4.39 2.19
C PHE A 294 -27.97 4.95 3.26
N ILE A 295 -29.22 5.24 2.89
CA ILE A 295 -30.23 5.76 3.83
C ILE A 295 -30.56 4.71 4.90
N THR A 296 -30.65 3.44 4.52
CA THR A 296 -30.88 2.32 5.45
C THR A 296 -29.71 2.14 6.42
N GLU A 297 -28.47 2.31 5.94
CA GLU A 297 -27.27 2.33 6.78
C GLU A 297 -27.30 3.51 7.76
N MET A 298 -27.75 4.70 7.34
CA MET A 298 -27.94 5.84 8.26
C MET A 298 -28.94 5.52 9.38
N PHE A 299 -30.06 4.86 9.07
CA PHE A 299 -31.01 4.42 10.09
C PHE A 299 -30.40 3.39 11.05
N ALA A 300 -29.57 2.47 10.53
CA ALA A 300 -28.87 1.50 11.36
C ALA A 300 -27.84 2.17 12.28
N TRP A 301 -27.14 3.20 11.81
CA TRP A 301 -26.21 4.00 12.62
C TRP A 301 -26.94 4.77 13.71
N ASN A 302 -28.07 5.40 13.38
CA ASN A 302 -28.90 6.09 14.35
C ASN A 302 -29.39 5.13 15.46
N LYS A 303 -29.89 3.94 15.08
CA LYS A 303 -30.27 2.88 16.05
C LYS A 303 -29.12 2.42 16.95
N ARG A 304 -27.87 2.53 16.50
CA ARG A 304 -26.66 2.21 17.28
C ARG A 304 -26.12 3.41 18.06
N GLY A 305 -26.82 4.53 18.05
CA GLY A 305 -26.50 5.73 18.83
C GLY A 305 -25.67 6.78 18.09
N LEU A 306 -25.37 6.60 16.79
CA LEU A 306 -24.69 7.62 15.98
C LEU A 306 -25.74 8.54 15.34
N LEU A 307 -26.00 9.66 16.00
CA LEU A 307 -27.08 10.58 15.67
C LEU A 307 -26.61 11.61 14.64
N ILE A 308 -27.44 11.90 13.64
CA ILE A 308 -27.25 13.03 12.73
C ILE A 308 -27.73 14.29 13.46
N ILE A 309 -26.82 15.24 13.67
CA ILE A 309 -27.09 16.49 14.40
C ILE A 309 -27.19 17.71 13.48
N SER A 310 -26.67 17.61 12.26
CA SER A 310 -26.84 18.61 11.22
C SER A 310 -26.78 17.94 9.85
N ALA A 311 -27.64 18.38 8.93
CA ALA A 311 -27.65 17.89 7.55
C ALA A 311 -28.09 19.01 6.60
N SER A 312 -27.47 19.07 5.42
CA SER A 312 -27.89 19.95 4.34
C SER A 312 -27.57 19.33 2.99
N PHE A 313 -28.40 19.66 2.02
CA PHE A 313 -28.24 19.31 0.60
C PHE A 313 -28.08 20.55 -0.28
N MET A 314 -27.95 21.72 0.35
CA MET A 314 -27.80 22.99 -0.36
C MET A 314 -26.42 23.07 -1.01
N PRO A 315 -26.30 23.64 -2.22
CA PRO A 315 -25.02 23.80 -2.90
C PRO A 315 -23.98 24.49 -2.01
N ASP A 316 -22.76 23.97 -2.03
CA ASP A 316 -21.60 24.46 -1.27
C ASP A 316 -21.77 24.34 0.27
N GLN A 317 -22.77 23.56 0.71
CA GLN A 317 -23.03 23.24 2.12
C GLN A 317 -23.52 21.81 2.28
N GLU A 318 -23.33 20.93 1.30
CA GLU A 318 -23.74 19.53 1.40
C GLU A 318 -22.94 18.79 2.48
N HIS A 319 -23.63 18.39 3.55
CA HIS A 319 -22.99 17.74 4.68
C HIS A 319 -23.95 16.85 5.47
N PHE A 320 -23.35 15.91 6.22
CA PHE A 320 -23.99 15.20 7.31
C PHE A 320 -23.04 15.21 8.51
N ALA A 321 -23.39 15.95 9.55
CA ALA A 321 -22.67 15.94 10.82
C ALA A 321 -23.32 14.93 11.76
N PHE A 322 -22.52 14.07 12.35
CA PHE A 322 -22.99 13.00 13.21
C PHE A 322 -22.06 12.76 14.40
N GLN A 323 -22.67 12.37 15.52
CA GLN A 323 -21.97 12.08 16.76
C GLN A 323 -22.81 11.16 17.65
N THR A 324 -22.18 10.48 18.60
CA THR A 324 -22.92 9.76 19.64
C THR A 324 -23.27 10.69 20.81
N GLN A 325 -24.23 10.29 21.64
CA GLN A 325 -24.53 11.02 22.89
C GLN A 325 -23.31 11.10 23.81
N TRP A 326 -22.49 10.04 23.84
CA TRP A 326 -21.26 10.02 24.61
C TRP A 326 -20.27 11.08 24.09
N MET A 327 -20.04 11.14 22.77
CA MET A 327 -19.21 12.18 22.13
C MET A 327 -19.68 13.60 22.47
N ALA A 328 -20.99 13.84 22.39
CA ALA A 328 -21.60 15.12 22.75
C ALA A 328 -21.38 15.46 24.24
N GLY A 329 -21.51 14.45 25.11
CA GLY A 329 -21.27 14.58 26.55
C GLY A 329 -19.83 14.95 26.87
N MET A 330 -18.86 14.37 26.15
CA MET A 330 -17.44 14.67 26.34
C MET A 330 -17.09 16.15 26.16
N ILE A 331 -17.77 16.84 25.23
CA ILE A 331 -17.59 18.29 25.00
C ILE A 331 -18.03 19.11 26.23
N MET A 332 -19.02 18.61 26.97
CA MET A 332 -19.61 19.30 28.13
C MET A 332 -18.99 18.90 29.46
N THR A 333 -18.12 17.88 29.48
CA THR A 333 -17.50 17.37 30.70
C THR A 333 -16.72 18.48 31.39
N GLN A 334 -16.92 18.58 32.70
CA GLN A 334 -16.15 19.45 33.58
C GLN A 334 -15.43 18.60 34.61
N ASP A 335 -14.24 19.05 35.02
CA ASP A 335 -13.48 18.41 36.08
C ASP A 335 -14.05 18.71 37.48
N GLU A 336 -13.40 18.20 38.52
CA GLU A 336 -13.78 18.43 39.92
C GLU A 336 -13.80 19.93 40.33
N ASN A 337 -13.11 20.79 39.57
CA ASN A 337 -13.06 22.23 39.76
C ASN A 337 -14.09 22.99 38.91
N ASN A 338 -15.00 22.29 38.23
CA ASN A 338 -15.92 22.83 37.22
C ASN A 338 -15.21 23.44 35.99
N GLU A 339 -13.96 23.09 35.72
CA GLU A 339 -13.24 23.57 34.54
C GLU A 339 -13.54 22.69 33.32
N VAL A 340 -13.64 23.33 32.15
CA VAL A 340 -13.86 22.63 30.88
C VAL A 340 -12.54 22.13 30.31
N TYR A 341 -12.64 21.18 29.36
CA TYR A 341 -11.48 20.65 28.66
C TYR A 341 -10.58 21.76 28.06
N GLY A 342 -9.33 21.82 28.51
CA GLY A 342 -8.41 22.92 28.19
C GLY A 342 -7.24 22.60 27.25
N LEU A 343 -7.03 21.32 26.89
CA LEU A 343 -5.89 20.93 26.05
C LEU A 343 -6.05 21.33 24.57
N GLY A 344 -7.29 21.64 24.16
CA GLY A 344 -7.64 22.06 22.81
C GLY A 344 -8.09 20.91 21.93
N LEU A 345 -8.94 21.23 20.96
CA LEU A 345 -9.53 20.28 20.03
C LEU A 345 -8.72 20.21 18.75
N VAL A 346 -8.62 19.03 18.11
CA VAL A 346 -7.88 18.84 16.86
C VAL A 346 -8.86 18.53 15.74
N SER A 347 -8.84 19.31 14.65
CA SER A 347 -9.72 19.08 13.50
C SER A 347 -8.94 18.79 12.22
N ASP A 348 -9.20 17.64 11.59
CA ASP A 348 -8.50 17.15 10.40
C ASP A 348 -9.46 16.49 9.38
N VAL A 349 -9.09 16.55 8.09
CA VAL A 349 -9.80 15.97 6.95
C VAL A 349 -9.13 14.66 6.52
N THR A 350 -9.90 13.58 6.52
CA THR A 350 -9.47 12.29 5.94
C THR A 350 -9.98 12.11 4.50
N TYR A 351 -9.05 11.88 3.57
CA TYR A 351 -9.29 11.77 2.13
C TYR A 351 -9.65 10.36 1.65
N TRP A 352 -9.39 9.33 2.45
CA TRP A 352 -9.43 7.94 2.00
C TRP A 352 -10.76 7.21 2.23
N PHE A 353 -11.68 7.79 3.01
CA PHE A 353 -12.92 7.11 3.39
C PHE A 353 -13.98 7.10 2.28
N PHE A 354 -14.04 8.14 1.45
CA PHE A 354 -15.08 8.27 0.44
C PHE A 354 -14.51 8.65 -0.92
N LYS A 355 -15.09 8.11 -2.00
CA LYS A 355 -14.59 8.30 -3.36
C LYS A 355 -14.70 9.75 -3.87
N ASN A 356 -15.77 10.45 -3.50
CA ASN A 356 -16.13 11.77 -4.06
C ASN A 356 -16.45 12.82 -2.97
N SER A 357 -15.90 12.63 -1.77
CA SER A 357 -16.22 13.44 -0.60
C SER A 357 -15.19 13.19 0.50
N TYR A 358 -15.30 13.92 1.60
CA TYR A 358 -14.30 13.90 2.67
C TYR A 358 -14.94 13.68 4.03
N LEU A 359 -14.18 13.11 4.96
CA LEU A 359 -14.57 13.01 6.37
C LEU A 359 -13.77 14.03 7.17
N LEU A 360 -14.45 15.03 7.71
CA LEU A 360 -13.87 15.99 8.65
C LEU A 360 -14.17 15.54 10.07
N SER A 361 -13.15 15.43 10.91
CA SER A 361 -13.26 15.00 12.29
C SER A 361 -12.67 16.02 13.24
N THR A 362 -13.40 16.39 14.29
CA THR A 362 -12.84 17.04 15.49
C THR A 362 -12.64 15.98 16.57
N SER A 363 -11.46 15.94 17.15
CA SER A 363 -11.08 15.02 18.21
C SER A 363 -10.56 15.76 19.44
N MET A 364 -10.69 15.12 20.60
CA MET A 364 -10.08 15.56 21.85
C MET A 364 -9.18 14.45 22.40
N TYR A 365 -8.13 14.82 23.12
CA TYR A 365 -7.28 13.85 23.82
C TYR A 365 -7.95 13.41 25.12
N TRP A 366 -8.07 12.11 25.32
CA TRP A 366 -8.62 11.49 26.52
C TRP A 366 -7.53 10.83 27.34
N GLU A 367 -7.29 11.35 28.53
CA GLU A 367 -6.16 10.96 29.39
C GLU A 367 -6.29 9.52 29.89
N GLU A 368 -7.50 9.09 30.28
CA GLU A 368 -7.71 7.74 30.85
C GLU A 368 -7.30 6.62 29.88
N THR A 369 -7.53 6.82 28.58
CA THR A 369 -7.12 5.88 27.54
C THR A 369 -5.82 6.27 26.84
N SER A 370 -5.21 7.39 27.24
CA SER A 370 -4.03 7.99 26.61
C SER A 370 -4.14 8.03 25.07
N GLY A 371 -5.26 8.54 24.55
CA GLY A 371 -5.57 8.49 23.13
C GLY A 371 -6.53 9.58 22.65
N TRP A 372 -6.52 9.84 21.34
CA TRP A 372 -7.44 10.79 20.70
C TRP A 372 -8.80 10.13 20.43
N ILE A 373 -9.87 10.77 20.87
CA ILE A 373 -11.24 10.32 20.67
C ILE A 373 -11.97 11.33 19.77
N PRO A 374 -12.75 10.88 18.77
CA PRO A 374 -13.55 11.79 17.96
C PRO A 374 -14.73 12.30 18.80
N ILE A 375 -15.02 13.59 18.70
CA ILE A 375 -16.17 14.25 19.35
C ILE A 375 -17.19 14.77 18.33
N LEU A 376 -16.77 15.02 17.10
CA LEU A 376 -17.65 15.38 16.00
C LEU A 376 -17.09 14.81 14.70
N LEU A 377 -17.95 14.16 13.93
CA LEU A 377 -17.65 13.68 12.58
C LEU A 377 -18.58 14.37 11.59
N THR A 378 -18.06 14.76 10.44
CA THR A 378 -18.87 15.38 9.38
C THR A 378 -18.42 14.90 8.02
N TRP A 379 -19.35 14.28 7.31
CA TRP A 379 -19.20 14.06 5.89
C TRP A 379 -19.42 15.39 5.16
N ILE A 380 -18.48 15.80 4.32
CA ILE A 380 -18.55 17.02 3.51
C ILE A 380 -18.28 16.70 2.04
N ARG A 381 -18.99 17.35 1.13
CA ARG A 381 -18.83 17.11 -0.31
C ARG A 381 -17.61 17.82 -0.92
N GLY A 382 -17.19 18.94 -0.35
CA GLY A 382 -16.08 19.75 -0.85
C GLY A 382 -15.20 20.31 0.28
N LEU A 383 -14.18 21.06 -0.12
CA LEU A 383 -13.15 21.65 0.77
C LEU A 383 -13.14 23.19 0.70
N SER A 384 -14.24 23.80 0.28
CA SER A 384 -14.39 25.26 0.32
C SER A 384 -14.61 25.74 1.77
N LYS A 385 -14.44 27.06 1.98
CA LYS A 385 -14.61 27.74 3.27
C LYS A 385 -15.95 27.42 3.97
N SER A 386 -17.01 27.29 3.20
CA SER A 386 -18.39 27.07 3.64
C SER A 386 -18.59 25.69 4.27
N TYR A 387 -17.99 24.63 3.73
CA TYR A 387 -18.02 23.30 4.37
C TYR A 387 -17.35 23.30 5.74
N TYR A 388 -16.18 23.95 5.88
CA TYR A 388 -15.52 24.10 7.17
C TYR A 388 -16.34 24.97 8.14
N GLN A 389 -16.93 26.06 7.65
CA GLN A 389 -17.82 26.89 8.47
C GLN A 389 -18.99 26.08 9.05
N VAL A 390 -19.59 25.19 8.26
CA VAL A 390 -20.69 24.33 8.71
C VAL A 390 -20.24 23.40 9.84
N HIS A 391 -19.09 22.73 9.68
CA HIS A 391 -18.55 21.83 10.69
C HIS A 391 -18.29 22.55 12.02
N PHE A 392 -17.54 23.66 11.98
CA PHE A 392 -17.23 24.43 13.18
C PHE A 392 -18.47 25.09 13.79
N ALA A 393 -19.42 25.56 12.98
CA ALA A 393 -20.67 26.12 13.52
C ALA A 393 -21.48 25.04 14.26
N THR A 394 -21.53 23.83 13.72
CA THR A 394 -22.16 22.68 14.37
C THR A 394 -21.48 22.35 15.70
N LEU A 395 -20.15 22.36 15.74
CA LEU A 395 -19.36 22.17 16.97
C LEU A 395 -19.66 23.25 18.01
N PHE A 396 -19.57 24.53 17.63
CA PHE A 396 -19.73 25.68 18.53
C PHE A 396 -21.14 25.80 19.11
N GLN A 397 -22.16 25.43 18.32
CA GLN A 397 -23.54 25.44 18.77
C GLN A 397 -23.78 24.52 19.96
N GLN A 398 -23.03 23.41 20.06
CA GLN A 398 -23.20 22.47 21.17
C GLN A 398 -22.92 23.14 22.51
N PHE A 399 -21.87 23.96 22.61
CA PHE A 399 -21.46 24.62 23.85
C PHE A 399 -21.77 26.12 23.89
N ALA A 400 -22.65 26.60 23.00
CA ALA A 400 -22.97 28.03 22.90
C ALA A 400 -23.59 28.61 24.18
N GLY A 401 -24.28 27.76 24.95
CA GLY A 401 -24.88 28.12 26.24
C GLY A 401 -23.90 28.26 27.40
N LEU A 402 -22.62 27.89 27.24
CA LEU A 402 -21.62 28.04 28.30
C LEU A 402 -21.21 29.52 28.50
N PRO A 403 -20.73 29.89 29.71
CA PRO A 403 -20.12 31.18 29.97
C PRO A 403 -18.95 31.48 29.01
N GLN A 404 -18.73 32.76 28.70
CA GLN A 404 -17.73 33.18 27.71
C GLN A 404 -16.32 32.66 28.00
N ASN A 405 -15.87 32.69 29.25
CA ASN A 405 -14.55 32.17 29.63
C ASN A 405 -14.39 30.68 29.30
N LYS A 406 -15.43 29.87 29.50
CA LYS A 406 -15.42 28.43 29.19
C LYS A 406 -15.48 28.18 27.68
N ARG A 407 -16.30 28.95 26.95
CA ARG A 407 -16.34 28.88 25.48
C ARG A 407 -14.99 29.23 24.86
N ASP A 408 -14.35 30.26 25.40
CA ASP A 408 -13.04 30.72 24.94
C ASP A 408 -11.97 29.63 25.08
N ILE A 409 -12.05 28.81 26.13
CA ILE A 409 -11.18 27.66 26.35
C ILE A 409 -11.46 26.56 25.31
N LEU A 410 -12.73 26.15 25.15
CA LEU A 410 -13.12 25.06 24.23
C LEU A 410 -12.90 25.39 22.75
N VAL A 411 -12.97 26.67 22.39
CA VAL A 411 -12.74 27.12 21.02
C VAL A 411 -11.29 26.98 20.61
N HIS A 412 -10.34 26.84 21.55
CA HIS A 412 -8.96 26.55 21.20
C HIS A 412 -8.87 25.26 20.38
N ASN A 413 -8.66 25.44 19.08
CA ASN A 413 -8.52 24.36 18.13
C ASN A 413 -7.14 24.41 17.48
N VAL A 414 -6.57 23.23 17.29
CA VAL A 414 -5.49 22.96 16.35
C VAL A 414 -6.15 22.48 15.06
N VAL A 415 -5.89 23.18 13.97
CA VAL A 415 -6.46 22.89 12.66
C VAL A 415 -5.31 22.72 11.67
N ASP A 416 -5.46 21.84 10.69
CA ASP A 416 -4.56 21.82 9.55
C ASP A 416 -4.71 23.13 8.76
N PHE A 417 -3.59 23.81 8.53
CA PHE A 417 -3.52 25.23 8.13
C PHE A 417 -3.87 25.50 6.67
N SER A 418 -4.93 24.87 6.13
CA SER A 418 -5.50 25.37 4.87
C SER A 418 -6.21 26.70 5.11
N LEU A 419 -6.02 27.65 4.18
CA LEU A 419 -6.66 28.97 4.24
C LEU A 419 -8.20 28.85 4.31
N ALA A 420 -8.77 27.84 3.66
CA ALA A 420 -10.20 27.56 3.69
C ALA A 420 -10.69 27.15 5.09
N GLN A 421 -9.94 26.31 5.80
CA GLN A 421 -10.28 25.85 7.14
C GLN A 421 -10.18 26.99 8.17
N THR A 422 -9.13 27.80 8.12
CA THR A 422 -8.99 29.00 8.97
C THR A 422 -10.14 29.98 8.74
N ASN A 423 -10.45 30.29 7.48
CA ASN A 423 -11.54 31.21 7.16
C ASN A 423 -12.91 30.65 7.52
N GLY A 424 -13.10 29.34 7.40
CA GLY A 424 -14.30 28.63 7.83
C GLY A 424 -14.51 28.72 9.33
N PHE A 425 -13.44 28.49 10.11
CA PHE A 425 -13.43 28.62 11.57
C PHE A 425 -13.83 30.03 12.02
N ILE A 426 -13.19 31.07 11.46
CA ILE A 426 -13.50 32.47 11.77
C ILE A 426 -14.98 32.76 11.47
N SER A 427 -15.45 32.32 10.31
CA SER A 427 -16.85 32.56 9.89
C SER A 427 -17.86 31.82 10.75
N ALA A 428 -17.52 30.62 11.25
CA ALA A 428 -18.34 29.89 12.18
C ALA A 428 -18.39 30.58 13.55
N TYR A 429 -17.24 31.05 14.05
CA TYR A 429 -17.15 31.72 15.34
C TYR A 429 -17.98 33.01 15.34
N THR A 430 -17.83 33.84 14.30
CA THR A 430 -18.64 35.05 14.13
C THR A 430 -20.13 34.72 14.01
N LYS A 431 -20.50 33.66 13.28
CA LYS A 431 -21.90 33.24 13.12
C LYS A 431 -22.55 32.79 14.44
N VAL A 432 -21.82 32.05 15.27
CA VAL A 432 -22.39 31.45 16.50
C VAL A 432 -22.29 32.38 17.71
N PHE A 433 -21.20 33.15 17.85
CA PHE A 433 -20.97 33.99 19.03
C PHE A 433 -21.14 35.49 18.77
N GLY A 434 -21.33 35.93 17.52
CA GLY A 434 -21.55 37.34 17.18
C GLY A 434 -20.33 38.26 17.32
N ILE A 435 -19.14 37.70 17.56
CA ILE A 435 -17.89 38.45 17.70
C ILE A 435 -17.24 38.59 16.31
N THR A 436 -16.91 39.83 15.93
CA THR A 436 -16.38 40.17 14.60
C THR A 436 -14.89 40.54 14.60
N ASP A 437 -14.23 40.61 15.77
CA ASP A 437 -12.80 40.90 15.85
C ASP A 437 -11.97 39.71 15.37
N GLN A 438 -11.59 39.75 14.09
CA GLN A 438 -10.82 38.70 13.43
C GLN A 438 -9.45 38.49 14.10
N ALA A 439 -8.79 39.54 14.59
CA ALA A 439 -7.49 39.41 15.25
C ALA A 439 -7.62 38.69 16.61
N ALA A 440 -8.68 38.95 17.36
CA ALA A 440 -8.98 38.20 18.58
C ALA A 440 -9.33 36.72 18.31
N ILE A 441 -10.03 36.43 17.20
CA ILE A 441 -10.40 35.05 16.83
C ILE A 441 -9.17 34.26 16.37
N CYS A 442 -8.29 34.87 15.57
CA CYS A 442 -7.05 34.23 15.13
C CYS A 442 -6.16 33.82 16.31
N ARG A 443 -6.12 34.59 17.41
CA ARG A 443 -5.38 34.23 18.64
C ARG A 443 -5.91 32.97 19.34
N LYS A 444 -7.12 32.51 19.03
CA LYS A 444 -7.69 31.28 19.58
C LYS A 444 -7.28 30.04 18.80
N ILE A 445 -6.79 30.20 17.57
CA ILE A 445 -6.24 29.11 16.76
C ILE A 445 -4.77 28.91 17.16
N LYS A 446 -4.41 27.72 17.63
CA LYS A 446 -3.02 27.43 18.05
C LYS A 446 -2.20 26.91 16.85
N GLY A 447 -1.04 27.52 16.60
CA GLY A 447 -0.05 27.15 15.57
C GLY A 447 0.44 28.29 14.65
N PHE A 448 0.34 29.53 15.16
CA PHE A 448 1.30 30.60 14.89
C PHE A 448 2.08 30.91 16.16
#